data_AF-A0AAD6CUQ7-F1
#
_entry.id   AF-A0AAD6CUQ7-F1
#
_cell.length_a   1.000
_cell.length_b   1.000
_cell.length_c   1.000
_cell.angle_alpha   90.00
_cell.angle_beta   90.00
_cell.angle_gamma   90.00
#
_symmetry.space_group_name_H-M   'P 1'
#
loop_
_entity.id
_entity.type
_entity.pdbx_description
1 polymer ?
#
loop_
_entity_poly.entity_id
_entity_poly.type
_entity_poly.pdbx_seq_one_letter_code
_entity_poly.pdbx_strand_id
1 'polypeptide(L)'
;MSGQDPRVVLGLTALLVGMAMLLKEDENQPTKGQHWIGKDGAKPTKWVAAKKICSCPAPKHAAEKWPVNGAEISITSCANECPYCGYAVCGGGSKGAVIRKHIKKHHIANQADVFGSLTVAAGKGGPSSELQTLCYED
;
A
#
# COMPACT_ATOMS: atom_id res chain seq x y z
N MET A 1 43.29 -57.05 7.93
CA MET A 1 42.71 -57.12 9.29
C MET A 1 42.38 -55.69 9.67
N SER A 2 41.12 -55.29 9.49
CA SER A 2 40.63 -53.94 9.79
C SER A 2 40.24 -53.83 11.26
N GLY A 3 40.67 -52.75 11.90
CA GLY A 3 40.31 -52.34 13.25
C GLY A 3 41.13 -51.08 13.56
N GLN A 4 40.63 -50.03 14.19
CA GLN A 4 39.41 -49.77 14.94
C GLN A 4 39.12 -48.27 14.84
N ASP A 5 37.86 -47.89 14.71
CA ASP A 5 37.38 -46.61 15.23
C ASP A 5 37.17 -46.75 16.75
N PRO A 6 37.44 -45.69 17.53
CA PRO A 6 36.31 -45.12 18.25
C PRO A 6 36.28 -43.59 18.30
N ARG A 7 35.05 -43.12 18.16
CA ARG A 7 34.51 -41.80 18.48
C ARG A 7 34.92 -41.32 19.87
N VAL A 8 35.26 -40.03 19.99
CA VAL A 8 34.68 -39.01 20.90
C VAL A 8 35.63 -37.80 20.92
N VAL A 9 35.20 -36.67 20.34
CA VAL A 9 35.42 -35.35 20.95
C VAL A 9 34.19 -34.51 20.66
N LEU A 10 33.36 -34.36 21.69
CA LEU A 10 32.35 -33.31 21.83
C LEU A 10 33.10 -31.97 21.94
N GLY A 11 32.76 -30.99 21.12
CA GLY A 11 33.34 -29.66 21.18
C GLY A 11 32.41 -28.62 20.59
N LEU A 12 31.48 -28.12 21.41
CA LEU A 12 30.74 -26.89 21.18
C LEU A 12 31.71 -25.74 20.92
N THR A 13 31.69 -25.16 19.73
CA THR A 13 31.88 -23.71 19.54
C THR A 13 30.99 -23.26 18.40
N ALA A 14 29.75 -22.93 18.74
CA ALA A 14 28.94 -22.00 17.97
C ALA A 14 29.65 -20.63 18.01
N LEU A 15 30.10 -20.14 16.86
CA LEU A 15 30.56 -18.77 16.69
C LEU A 15 30.14 -18.27 15.30
N LEU A 16 28.93 -17.72 15.28
CA LEU A 16 28.55 -16.50 14.57
C LEU A 16 29.03 -16.35 13.12
N VAL A 17 28.41 -17.09 12.20
CA VAL A 17 28.21 -16.59 10.82
C VAL A 17 26.78 -16.05 10.74
N GLY A 18 26.51 -15.04 11.56
CA GLY A 18 25.20 -14.40 11.64
C GLY A 18 25.42 -12.90 11.81
N MET A 19 24.75 -12.12 10.97
CA MET A 19 24.75 -10.65 10.91
C MET A 19 25.67 -10.01 9.86
N ALA A 20 25.41 -10.35 8.59
CA ALA A 20 25.66 -9.42 7.49
C ALA A 20 24.36 -9.21 6.68
N MET A 21 23.26 -8.86 7.37
CA MET A 21 22.08 -8.25 6.73
C MET A 21 22.10 -6.76 7.08
N LEU A 22 23.17 -6.06 6.65
CA LEU A 22 23.17 -4.61 6.66
C LEU A 22 22.27 -4.18 5.49
N LEU A 23 20.98 -3.98 5.79
CA LEU A 23 19.95 -3.49 4.88
C LEU A 23 20.42 -2.17 4.25
N LYS A 24 21.00 -2.28 3.06
CA LYS A 24 21.23 -1.15 2.17
C LYS A 24 19.99 -1.04 1.27
N GLU A 25 18.86 -0.76 1.89
CA GLU A 25 17.59 -0.46 1.20
C GLU A 25 17.47 1.05 0.95
N ASP A 26 18.46 1.66 0.31
CA ASP A 26 18.42 3.11 0.07
C ASP A 26 19.02 3.44 -1.31
N GLU A 27 18.23 3.26 -2.38
CA GLU A 27 18.26 4.17 -3.54
C GLU A 27 17.20 3.88 -4.61
N ASN A 28 16.65 2.65 -4.70
CA ASN A 28 15.71 2.28 -5.76
C ASN A 28 14.23 2.29 -5.32
N GLN A 29 13.82 3.31 -4.57
CA GLN A 29 12.38 3.52 -4.36
C GLN A 29 11.73 3.97 -5.67
N PRO A 30 10.62 3.34 -6.09
CA PRO A 30 9.97 3.66 -7.34
C PRO A 30 9.44 5.10 -7.31
N THR A 31 9.46 5.78 -8.46
CA THR A 31 8.81 7.10 -8.64
C THR A 31 7.38 6.97 -9.16
N LYS A 32 6.91 5.73 -9.40
CA LYS A 32 5.55 5.40 -9.84
C LYS A 32 5.13 4.02 -9.33
N GLY A 33 3.86 3.89 -8.95
CA GLY A 33 3.20 2.61 -8.66
C GLY A 33 2.16 2.27 -9.72
N GLN A 34 1.31 1.29 -9.42
CA GLN A 34 0.18 0.97 -10.31
C GLN A 34 -0.88 2.07 -10.27
N HIS A 35 -1.13 2.63 -9.09
CA HIS A 35 -2.17 3.63 -8.85
C HIS A 35 -1.64 4.95 -8.30
N TRP A 36 -0.35 5.24 -8.46
CA TRP A 36 0.19 6.52 -8.01
C TRP A 36 1.45 6.92 -8.79
N ILE A 37 1.74 8.22 -8.79
CA ILE A 37 2.93 8.80 -9.40
C ILE A 37 3.53 9.83 -8.44
N GLY A 38 4.86 9.83 -8.30
CA GLY A 38 5.59 10.82 -7.53
C GLY A 38 5.40 12.21 -8.12
N LYS A 39 5.11 13.20 -7.27
CA LYS A 39 4.86 14.57 -7.72
C LYS A 39 6.19 15.24 -8.10
N ASP A 40 6.26 15.87 -9.26
CA ASP A 40 7.47 16.57 -9.74
C ASP A 40 8.73 15.68 -9.81
N GLY A 41 8.54 14.35 -9.97
CA GLY A 41 9.63 13.38 -9.91
C GLY A 41 10.16 13.09 -8.49
N ALA A 42 9.55 13.69 -7.46
CA ALA A 42 9.89 13.44 -6.07
C ALA A 42 9.41 12.05 -5.62
N LYS A 43 10.20 11.43 -4.74
CA LYS A 43 9.89 10.14 -4.12
C LYS A 43 9.02 10.38 -2.87
N PRO A 44 7.95 9.60 -2.65
CA PRO A 44 7.20 9.65 -1.40
C PRO A 44 8.10 9.27 -0.23
N THR A 45 8.05 10.04 0.85
CA THR A 45 8.87 9.76 2.04
C THR A 45 8.10 8.97 3.10
N LYS A 46 6.77 8.97 3.04
CA LYS A 46 5.89 8.24 3.95
C LYS A 46 4.95 7.32 3.19
N TRP A 47 4.75 6.13 3.74
CA TRP A 47 4.01 5.04 3.12
C TRP A 47 3.10 4.36 4.15
N VAL A 48 1.93 3.90 3.70
CA VAL A 48 1.13 2.91 4.46
C VAL A 48 1.38 1.50 3.94
N ALA A 49 0.96 0.52 4.73
CA ALA A 49 1.08 -0.89 4.38
C ALA A 49 0.44 -1.21 3.03
N ALA A 50 0.91 -2.28 2.40
CA ALA A 50 0.36 -2.71 1.12
C ALA A 50 -1.10 -3.12 1.31
N LYS A 51 -2.02 -2.44 0.59
CA LYS A 51 -3.46 -2.68 0.69
C LYS A 51 -4.07 -2.77 -0.70
N LYS A 52 -4.96 -3.73 -0.89
CA LYS A 52 -5.80 -3.86 -2.08
C LYS A 52 -7.07 -3.05 -1.85
N ILE A 53 -7.48 -2.24 -2.83
CA ILE A 53 -8.61 -1.29 -2.70
C ILE A 53 -9.87 -1.72 -3.45
N CYS A 54 -9.86 -2.90 -4.08
CA CYS A 54 -10.96 -3.41 -4.89
C CYS A 54 -11.11 -4.92 -4.77
N SER A 55 -12.31 -5.44 -5.05
CA SER A 55 -12.58 -6.88 -5.10
C SER A 55 -12.27 -7.53 -6.46
N CYS A 56 -11.64 -6.82 -7.40
CA CYS A 56 -11.31 -7.40 -8.71
C CYS A 56 -10.36 -8.60 -8.55
N PRO A 57 -10.50 -9.67 -9.35
CA PRO A 57 -9.58 -10.79 -9.33
C PRO A 57 -8.18 -10.36 -9.77
N ALA A 58 -7.16 -11.03 -9.23
CA ALA A 58 -5.79 -10.90 -9.73
C ALA A 58 -5.72 -11.45 -11.17
N PRO A 59 -4.88 -10.87 -12.06
CA PRO A 59 -3.81 -9.88 -11.80
C PRO A 59 -4.23 -8.42 -11.99
N LYS A 60 -5.53 -8.12 -12.20
CA LYS A 60 -5.98 -6.79 -12.64
C LYS A 60 -5.61 -5.66 -11.68
N HIS A 61 -5.77 -5.89 -10.37
CA HIS A 61 -5.33 -4.96 -9.33
C HIS A 61 -4.69 -5.75 -8.18
N ALA A 62 -3.39 -5.59 -7.98
CA ALA A 62 -2.65 -6.19 -6.88
C ALA A 62 -2.70 -5.30 -5.63
N ALA A 63 -2.36 -5.86 -4.48
CA ALA A 63 -2.06 -5.04 -3.31
C ALA A 63 -0.76 -4.27 -3.57
N GLU A 64 -0.76 -2.97 -3.29
CA GLU A 64 0.45 -2.15 -3.36
C GLU A 64 0.55 -1.23 -2.15
N LYS A 65 1.77 -0.74 -1.88
CA LYS A 65 2.00 0.29 -0.86
C LYS A 65 1.48 1.63 -1.36
N TRP A 66 0.82 2.36 -0.47
CA TRP A 66 0.24 3.66 -0.81
C TRP A 66 1.06 4.79 -0.21
N PRO A 67 1.44 5.80 -1.01
CA PRO A 67 2.14 6.96 -0.51
C PRO A 67 1.21 7.83 0.33
N VAL A 68 1.73 8.41 1.39
CA VAL A 68 1.02 9.35 2.28
C VAL A 68 1.28 10.79 1.85
N ASN A 69 2.40 11.06 1.17
CA ASN A 69 2.85 12.39 0.81
C ASN A 69 3.67 12.37 -0.50
N GLY A 70 3.84 13.53 -1.13
CA GLY A 70 4.74 13.68 -2.29
C GLY A 70 4.32 12.90 -3.54
N ALA A 71 3.05 12.52 -3.65
CA ALA A 71 2.53 11.78 -4.79
C ALA A 71 1.12 12.21 -5.17
N GLU A 72 0.77 11.94 -6.42
CA GLU A 72 -0.59 11.92 -6.90
C GLU A 72 -1.09 10.47 -6.96
N ILE A 73 -2.22 10.18 -6.31
CA ILE A 73 -2.86 8.86 -6.35
C ILE A 73 -4.04 8.83 -7.31
N SER A 74 -4.22 7.71 -7.99
CA SER A 74 -5.27 7.42 -8.96
C SER A 74 -6.16 6.29 -8.47
N ILE A 75 -7.31 6.64 -7.91
CA ILE A 75 -8.28 5.67 -7.42
C ILE A 75 -9.17 5.21 -8.58
N THR A 76 -9.10 3.91 -8.90
CA THR A 76 -9.87 3.26 -9.96
C THR A 76 -11.37 3.29 -9.67
N SER A 77 -12.19 3.20 -10.72
CA SER A 77 -13.66 3.21 -10.59
C SER A 77 -14.20 2.02 -9.78
N CYS A 78 -13.52 0.87 -9.85
CA CYS A 78 -13.86 -0.34 -9.10
C CYS A 78 -13.39 -0.34 -7.64
N ALA A 79 -12.70 0.71 -7.19
CA ALA A 79 -12.25 0.81 -5.81
C ALA A 79 -13.46 0.89 -4.87
N ASN A 80 -13.51 0.01 -3.89
CA ASN A 80 -14.55 -0.06 -2.86
C ASN A 80 -14.01 0.17 -1.45
N GLU A 81 -12.70 0.27 -1.27
CA GLU A 81 -12.07 0.50 0.03
C GLU A 81 -11.07 1.66 -0.01
N CYS A 82 -10.94 2.36 1.12
CA CYS A 82 -9.91 3.37 1.31
C CYS A 82 -8.54 2.69 1.58
N PRO A 83 -7.46 3.14 0.92
CA PRO A 83 -6.11 2.62 1.20
C PRO A 83 -5.55 3.06 2.56
N TYR A 84 -6.05 4.16 3.14
CA TYR A 84 -5.49 4.79 4.34
C TYR A 84 -6.25 4.47 5.63
N CYS A 85 -7.46 3.93 5.53
CA CYS A 85 -8.29 3.61 6.69
C CYS A 85 -9.23 2.42 6.41
N GLY A 86 -10.11 2.10 7.36
CA GLY A 86 -11.09 1.02 7.25
C GLY A 86 -12.35 1.35 6.44
N TYR A 87 -12.47 2.57 5.91
CA TYR A 87 -13.68 2.99 5.19
C TYR A 87 -13.90 2.19 3.90
N ALA A 88 -15.10 1.62 3.75
CA ALA A 88 -15.51 0.85 2.60
C ALA A 88 -16.91 1.26 2.10
N VAL A 89 -17.15 1.11 0.80
CA VAL A 89 -18.42 1.45 0.14
C VAL A 89 -19.05 0.19 -0.42
N CYS A 90 -20.30 -0.04 -0.04
CA CYS A 90 -21.11 -1.16 -0.49
C CYS A 90 -22.21 -0.71 -1.46
N GLY A 91 -22.84 -1.66 -2.13
CA GLY A 91 -23.90 -1.36 -3.12
C GLY A 91 -23.40 -1.12 -4.55
N GLY A 92 -24.28 -0.59 -5.39
CA GLY A 92 -24.02 -0.27 -6.81
C GLY A 92 -23.40 1.11 -7.02
N GLY A 93 -23.06 1.46 -8.27
CA GLY A 93 -22.62 2.80 -8.65
C GLY A 93 -21.10 3.07 -8.61
N SER A 94 -20.74 4.35 -8.75
CA SER A 94 -19.36 4.83 -8.90
C SER A 94 -18.56 4.85 -7.58
N LYS A 95 -18.31 3.69 -6.98
CA LYS A 95 -17.58 3.54 -5.69
C LYS A 95 -16.24 4.28 -5.65
N GLY A 96 -15.46 4.20 -6.73
CA GLY A 96 -14.19 4.92 -6.82
C GLY A 96 -14.34 6.43 -6.65
N ALA A 97 -15.44 7.04 -7.10
CA ALA A 97 -15.70 8.47 -6.88
C ALA A 97 -15.96 8.80 -5.41
N VAL A 98 -16.66 7.91 -4.70
CA VAL A 98 -16.91 8.01 -3.26
C VAL A 98 -15.61 7.92 -2.48
N ILE A 99 -14.77 6.94 -2.80
CA ILE A 99 -13.46 6.77 -2.18
C ILE A 99 -12.57 8.00 -2.43
N ARG A 100 -12.54 8.56 -3.65
CA ARG A 100 -11.81 9.82 -3.93
C ARG A 100 -12.31 10.98 -3.07
N LYS A 101 -13.64 11.15 -2.94
CA LYS A 101 -14.23 12.19 -2.09
C LYS A 101 -13.88 11.98 -0.62
N HIS A 102 -13.96 10.73 -0.15
CA HIS A 102 -13.59 10.35 1.21
C HIS A 102 -12.13 10.71 1.51
N ILE A 103 -11.17 10.33 0.65
CA ILE A 103 -9.75 10.64 0.84
C ILE A 103 -9.52 12.15 0.87
N LYS A 104 -10.11 12.90 -0.08
CA LYS A 104 -9.97 14.36 -0.12
C LYS A 104 -10.47 15.03 1.16
N LYS A 105 -11.61 14.58 1.69
CA LYS A 105 -12.24 15.19 2.87
C LYS A 105 -11.60 14.74 4.18
N HIS A 106 -11.38 13.44 4.38
CA HIS A 106 -11.00 12.88 5.67
C HIS A 106 -9.49 12.76 5.87
N HIS A 107 -8.71 12.62 4.81
CA HIS A 107 -7.25 12.52 4.90
C HIS A 107 -6.58 13.83 4.49
N ILE A 108 -6.87 14.35 3.29
CA ILE A 108 -6.16 15.54 2.80
C ILE A 108 -6.62 16.81 3.53
N ALA A 109 -7.93 17.06 3.64
CA ALA A 109 -8.44 18.29 4.26
C ALA A 109 -8.33 18.28 5.80
N ASN A 110 -8.62 17.15 6.45
CA ASN A 110 -8.62 17.07 7.92
C ASN A 110 -7.26 16.74 8.54
N GLN A 111 -6.32 16.18 7.78
CA GLN A 111 -5.00 15.76 8.25
C GLN A 111 -3.90 16.34 7.35
N ALA A 112 -3.98 17.65 7.09
CA ALA A 112 -3.09 18.34 6.17
C ALA A 112 -1.60 18.32 6.60
N ASP A 113 -1.32 18.13 7.89
CA ASP A 113 0.03 17.93 8.42
C ASP A 113 0.65 16.60 7.98
N VAL A 114 -0.18 15.56 7.78
CA VAL A 114 0.26 14.22 7.35
C VAL A 114 0.16 14.07 5.83
N PHE A 115 -0.96 14.48 5.23
CA PHE A 115 -1.33 14.25 3.84
C PHE A 115 -1.24 15.49 2.95
N GLY A 116 -0.76 16.63 3.45
CA GLY A 116 -0.88 17.92 2.75
C GLY A 116 -0.22 18.01 1.37
N SER A 117 0.76 17.16 1.07
CA SER A 117 1.38 17.08 -0.26
C SER A 117 0.88 15.91 -1.12
N LEU A 118 -0.09 15.14 -0.64
CA LEU A 118 -0.78 14.11 -1.41
C LEU A 118 -1.89 14.75 -2.24
N THR A 119 -1.97 14.39 -3.52
CA THR A 119 -3.09 14.76 -4.40
C THR A 119 -3.84 13.52 -4.88
N VAL A 120 -5.12 13.69 -5.23
CA VAL A 120 -5.94 12.61 -5.79
C VAL A 120 -6.40 13.02 -7.18
N ALA A 121 -5.96 12.25 -8.18
CA ALA A 121 -6.33 12.44 -9.57
C ALA A 121 -7.85 12.45 -9.74
N ALA A 122 -8.36 13.34 -10.60
CA ALA A 122 -9.75 13.33 -11.00
C ALA A 122 -10.02 12.05 -11.80
N GLY A 123 -10.89 11.18 -11.29
CA GLY A 123 -11.28 9.98 -12.05
C GLY A 123 -12.05 10.37 -13.31
N LYS A 124 -11.80 9.66 -14.41
CA LYS A 124 -12.64 9.72 -15.61
C LYS A 124 -14.00 9.08 -15.28
N GLY A 125 -15.01 9.86 -14.92
CA GLY A 125 -16.35 9.33 -14.61
C GLY A 125 -17.42 10.41 -14.68
N GLY A 126 -18.39 10.22 -15.58
CA GLY A 126 -19.53 11.11 -15.83
C GLY A 126 -20.54 11.20 -14.66
N PRO A 127 -21.66 11.92 -14.86
CA PRO A 127 -22.58 12.29 -13.78
C PRO A 127 -23.19 11.04 -13.11
N SER A 128 -23.05 10.97 -11.79
CA SER A 128 -23.46 9.85 -10.94
C SER A 128 -24.79 10.17 -10.26
N SER A 129 -25.89 9.59 -10.75
CA SER A 129 -27.26 9.75 -10.22
C SER A 129 -27.75 8.52 -9.46
N GLU A 130 -26.85 7.78 -8.78
CA GLU A 130 -27.20 6.52 -8.11
C GLU A 130 -26.85 6.59 -6.62
N LEU A 131 -27.84 6.30 -5.77
CA LEU A 131 -27.72 6.30 -4.31
C LEU A 131 -26.58 5.38 -3.86
N GLN A 132 -25.69 5.90 -3.02
CA GLN A 132 -24.53 5.18 -2.49
C GLN A 132 -24.85 4.69 -1.08
N THR A 133 -24.82 3.37 -0.87
CA THR A 133 -25.00 2.76 0.45
C THR A 133 -23.65 2.64 1.16
N LEU A 134 -23.54 3.21 2.35
CA LEU A 134 -22.34 3.07 3.18
C LEU A 134 -22.37 1.71 3.90
N CYS A 135 -21.25 1.00 3.92
CA CYS A 135 -21.07 -0.16 4.79
C CYS A 135 -20.42 0.31 6.09
N TYR A 136 -21.21 0.44 7.14
CA TYR A 136 -20.72 0.47 8.50
C TYR A 136 -21.59 -0.54 9.26
N GLU A 137 -21.00 -1.65 9.67
CA GLU A 137 -21.59 -2.49 10.71
C GLU A 137 -20.91 -2.09 12.02
N ASP A 138 -21.75 -1.85 13.04
CA ASP A 138 -21.42 -1.45 14.41
C ASP A 138 -20.54 -2.50 15.12
#